data_AF-A0A090Q2F8-F1
#
_entry.id   AF-A0A090Q2F8-F1
#
_cell.length_a   1.000
_cell.length_b   1.000
_cell.length_c   1.000
_cell.angle_alpha   90.00
_cell.angle_beta   90.00
_cell.angle_gamma   90.00
#
_symmetry.space_group_name_H-M   'P 1'
#
loop_
_entity.id
_entity.type
_entity.pdbx_description
1 polymer ?
#
loop_
_entity_poly.entity_id
_entity_poly.type
_entity_poly.pdbx_seq_one_letter_code
_entity_poly.pdbx_strand_id
1 'polypeptide(L)'
;MTIDTNGIAITNVIAGNRIATVTEADGTAVDIDETVTTFSQNDTPTSSDPNATGEITYTNEAGTTTTAQVVSADANNSIQVGSDGGAYFVGPTIAAAGNVAGDGSTITSFGTSSITRLNTGDYRINFTTPITTGYVIQLTVLDCNGNCPPAGGSNYDDPGISYYGNDANGFNVNIGDSDNGASPKVDIDLDFMFTIIKLP
;
A
#
# COMPACT_ATOMS: atom_id res chain seq x y z
N MET A 1 60.18 -43.72 -0.79
CA MET A 1 59.85 -42.55 -1.63
C MET A 1 59.37 -41.48 -0.69
N THR A 2 60.19 -40.49 -0.40
CA THR A 2 59.78 -39.31 0.36
C THR A 2 59.08 -38.40 -0.64
N ILE A 3 57.77 -38.21 -0.49
CA ILE A 3 57.06 -37.18 -1.23
C ILE A 3 57.31 -35.89 -0.46
N ASP A 4 58.17 -35.03 -0.99
CA ASP A 4 58.30 -33.65 -0.54
C ASP A 4 56.99 -32.92 -0.91
N THR A 5 56.28 -32.41 0.10
CA THR A 5 55.00 -31.69 -0.05
C THR A 5 55.15 -30.18 0.10
N ASN A 6 56.38 -29.65 0.12
CA ASN A 6 56.71 -28.24 0.35
C ASN A 6 56.26 -27.27 -0.77
N GLY A 7 55.29 -27.65 -1.60
CA GLY A 7 54.83 -26.88 -2.75
C GLY A 7 53.50 -26.14 -2.59
N ILE A 8 52.76 -26.34 -1.49
CA ILE A 8 51.45 -25.73 -1.29
C ILE A 8 51.54 -24.68 -0.18
N ALA A 9 51.58 -23.40 -0.57
CA ALA A 9 51.43 -22.27 0.34
C ALA A 9 50.02 -21.70 0.19
N ILE A 10 49.22 -21.80 1.25
CA ILE A 10 47.91 -21.19 1.32
C ILE A 10 48.01 -20.07 2.36
N THR A 11 47.69 -18.85 1.95
CA THR A 11 47.67 -17.70 2.85
C THR A 11 46.25 -17.18 2.94
N ASN A 12 45.74 -17.08 4.18
CA ASN A 12 44.43 -16.50 4.41
C ASN A 12 44.53 -14.98 4.17
N VAL A 13 43.71 -14.48 3.24
CA VAL A 13 43.68 -13.04 2.95
C VAL A 13 42.69 -12.35 3.89
N ILE A 14 41.60 -13.03 4.32
CA ILE A 14 40.49 -12.48 5.11
C ILE A 14 39.79 -13.60 5.91
N ALA A 15 39.69 -13.45 7.23
CA ALA A 15 39.00 -14.41 8.10
C ALA A 15 37.49 -14.44 7.86
N GLY A 16 36.92 -15.64 7.74
CA GLY A 16 35.49 -15.84 7.57
C GLY A 16 35.02 -17.23 7.98
N ASN A 17 34.07 -17.83 7.26
CA ASN A 17 33.54 -19.14 7.62
C ASN A 17 34.48 -20.25 7.15
N ARG A 18 34.98 -21.09 8.06
CA ARG A 18 35.81 -22.23 7.69
C ARG A 18 35.07 -23.20 6.78
N ILE A 19 35.56 -23.39 5.56
CA ILE A 19 35.03 -24.32 4.56
C ILE A 19 35.92 -25.55 4.37
N ALA A 20 37.18 -25.51 4.81
CA ALA A 20 38.05 -26.67 4.85
C ALA A 20 39.17 -26.51 5.90
N THR A 21 39.80 -27.63 6.26
CA THR A 21 41.04 -27.67 7.02
C THR A 21 42.03 -28.52 6.23
N VAL A 22 43.20 -27.98 5.95
CA VAL A 22 44.31 -28.72 5.34
C VAL A 22 45.22 -29.19 6.45
N THR A 23 45.42 -30.51 6.56
CA THR A 23 46.45 -31.08 7.43
C THR A 23 47.76 -31.20 6.65
N GLU A 24 48.80 -30.56 7.15
CA GLU A 24 50.13 -30.58 6.55
C GLU A 24 50.86 -31.91 6.85
N ALA A 25 51.94 -32.17 6.12
CA ALA A 25 52.71 -33.41 6.27
C ALA A 25 53.39 -33.57 7.64
N ASP A 26 53.61 -32.46 8.36
CA ASP A 26 54.13 -32.45 9.73
C ASP A 26 53.01 -32.60 10.79
N GLY A 27 51.75 -32.69 10.36
CA GLY A 27 50.58 -32.82 11.23
C GLY A 27 50.01 -31.50 11.72
N THR A 28 50.57 -30.35 11.34
CA THR A 28 49.95 -29.04 11.58
C THR A 28 48.71 -28.86 10.70
N ALA A 29 47.86 -27.88 11.04
CA ALA A 29 46.63 -27.62 10.32
C ALA A 29 46.53 -26.16 9.91
N VAL A 30 46.11 -25.93 8.67
CA VAL A 30 45.76 -24.62 8.12
C VAL A 30 44.29 -24.64 7.76
N ASP A 31 43.51 -23.73 8.35
CA ASP A 31 42.11 -23.56 8.02
C ASP A 31 41.93 -22.70 6.75
N ILE A 32 40.98 -23.11 5.91
CA ILE A 32 40.52 -22.39 4.72
C ILE A 32 39.19 -21.75 5.09
N ASP A 33 39.14 -20.43 5.05
CA ASP A 33 37.91 -19.68 5.27
C ASP A 33 37.34 -19.17 3.95
N GLU A 34 36.01 -19.25 3.81
CA GLU A 34 35.27 -18.44 2.85
C GLU A 34 35.24 -17.00 3.35
N THR A 35 35.39 -16.06 2.42
CA THR A 35 35.31 -14.63 2.69
C THR A 35 33.91 -14.21 3.15
N VAL A 36 33.82 -13.30 4.12
CA VAL A 36 32.54 -12.74 4.56
C VAL A 36 32.19 -11.52 3.72
N THR A 37 30.96 -11.47 3.21
CA THR A 37 30.34 -10.24 2.71
C THR A 37 29.21 -9.83 3.63
N THR A 38 28.88 -8.55 3.67
CA THR A 38 27.71 -8.07 4.41
C THR A 38 26.78 -7.31 3.47
N PHE A 39 25.49 -7.49 3.70
CA PHE A 39 24.43 -6.75 3.03
C PHE A 39 23.49 -6.23 4.11
N SER A 40 23.39 -4.91 4.19
CA SER A 40 22.57 -4.25 5.19
C SER A 40 21.80 -3.11 4.54
N GLN A 41 20.64 -2.80 5.11
CA GLN A 41 19.90 -1.59 4.80
C GLN A 41 19.97 -0.70 6.02
N ASN A 42 20.21 0.59 5.82
CA ASN A 42 20.03 1.56 6.89
C ASN A 42 18.53 1.72 7.13
N ASP A 43 18.02 0.92 8.07
CA ASP A 43 16.60 0.60 8.24
C ASP A 43 15.91 1.36 9.36
N THR A 44 16.63 2.00 10.27
CA THR A 44 16.04 2.54 11.50
C THR A 44 16.44 3.98 11.76
N PRO A 45 15.58 4.98 11.47
CA PRO A 45 15.76 6.32 12.00
C PRO A 45 15.68 6.27 13.53
N THR A 46 16.76 6.62 14.21
CA THR A 46 16.82 6.69 15.67
C THR A 46 16.84 8.15 16.11
N SER A 47 16.60 8.41 17.40
CA SER A 47 16.81 9.77 17.95
C SER A 47 18.27 10.25 17.81
N SER A 48 19.22 9.32 17.62
CA SER A 48 20.64 9.58 17.38
C SER A 48 21.05 9.59 15.91
N ASP A 49 20.24 9.01 15.02
CA ASP A 49 20.43 9.02 13.57
C ASP A 49 19.07 9.32 12.91
N PRO A 50 18.68 10.61 12.87
CA PRO A 50 17.41 11.03 12.28
C PRO A 50 17.42 10.90 10.75
N ASN A 51 18.55 10.52 10.15
CA ASN A 51 18.79 10.60 8.73
C ASN A 51 18.75 9.23 8.05
N ALA A 52 17.97 8.25 8.54
CA ALA A 52 17.82 6.96 7.86
C ALA A 52 17.52 7.19 6.37
N THR A 53 18.46 6.75 5.53
CA THR A 53 18.56 7.19 4.13
C THR A 53 17.91 6.22 3.15
N GLY A 54 17.42 5.08 3.63
CA GLY A 54 17.02 3.97 2.76
C GLY A 54 18.20 3.53 1.89
N GLU A 55 19.42 3.59 2.44
CA GLU A 55 20.64 3.19 1.76
C GLU A 55 20.89 1.70 1.99
N ILE A 56 21.03 0.97 0.90
CA ILE A 56 21.51 -0.40 0.89
C ILE A 56 23.04 -0.33 0.83
N THR A 57 23.72 -0.98 1.77
CA THR A 57 25.18 -1.10 1.81
C THR A 57 25.60 -2.55 1.62
N TYR A 58 26.36 -2.81 0.57
CA TYR A 58 27.10 -4.05 0.38
C TYR A 58 28.57 -3.81 0.72
N THR A 59 29.12 -4.62 1.62
CA THR A 59 30.56 -4.64 1.88
C THR A 59 31.12 -5.91 1.29
N ASN A 60 32.04 -5.76 0.32
CA ASN A 60 32.71 -6.89 -0.28
C ASN A 60 33.78 -7.48 0.66
N GLU A 61 34.39 -8.55 0.20
CA GLU A 61 35.38 -9.30 0.94
C GLU A 61 36.54 -8.39 1.35
N ALA A 62 37.02 -7.53 0.45
CA ALA A 62 38.12 -6.59 0.69
C ALA A 62 37.76 -5.41 1.63
N GLY A 63 36.56 -5.39 2.21
CA GLY A 63 36.07 -4.29 3.05
C GLY A 63 35.62 -3.06 2.26
N THR A 64 35.57 -3.14 0.92
CA THR A 64 35.08 -2.05 0.08
C THR A 64 33.56 -2.03 0.10
N THR A 65 33.01 -0.88 0.45
CA THR A 65 31.56 -0.65 0.49
C THR A 65 31.06 -0.11 -0.85
N THR A 66 29.95 -0.64 -1.34
CA THR A 66 29.15 -0.08 -2.43
C THR A 66 27.75 0.18 -1.90
N THR A 67 27.20 1.36 -2.19
CA THR A 67 25.87 1.75 -1.70
C THR A 67 24.88 2.04 -2.82
N ALA A 68 23.59 1.93 -2.50
CA ALA A 68 22.48 2.27 -3.40
C ALA A 68 21.30 2.84 -2.61
N GLN A 69 20.68 3.90 -3.12
CA GLN A 69 19.49 4.51 -2.53
C GLN A 69 18.21 3.79 -2.98
N VAL A 70 17.29 3.51 -2.06
CA VAL A 70 15.97 2.92 -2.38
C VAL A 70 14.93 3.96 -2.83
N VAL A 71 15.13 5.23 -2.52
CA VAL A 71 14.25 6.35 -2.89
C VAL A 71 15.11 7.46 -3.51
N SER A 72 14.58 8.14 -4.54
CA SER A 72 15.26 9.30 -5.14
C SER A 72 15.44 10.43 -4.12
N ALA A 73 16.48 11.23 -4.28
CA ALA A 73 16.71 12.46 -3.51
C ALA A 73 15.98 13.68 -4.10
N ASP A 74 15.31 13.53 -5.25
CA ASP A 74 14.59 14.61 -5.91
C ASP A 74 13.48 15.18 -5.01
N ALA A 75 13.28 16.51 -5.10
CA ALA A 75 12.19 17.16 -4.39
C ALA A 75 10.83 16.72 -4.94
N ASN A 76 9.80 16.73 -4.08
CA ASN A 76 8.42 16.37 -4.39
C ASN A 76 8.20 14.89 -4.73
N ASN A 77 9.01 14.00 -4.18
CA ASN A 77 8.70 12.57 -4.24
C ASN A 77 7.44 12.24 -3.43
N SER A 78 6.53 11.46 -4.03
CA SER A 78 5.38 10.87 -3.33
C SER A 78 5.76 9.60 -2.54
N ILE A 79 7.02 9.19 -2.62
CA ILE A 79 7.60 8.07 -1.89
C ILE A 79 8.68 8.64 -0.95
N GLN A 80 8.68 8.20 0.30
CA GLN A 80 9.72 8.48 1.28
C GLN A 80 10.36 7.18 1.78
N VAL A 81 11.43 7.29 2.55
CA VAL A 81 12.00 6.16 3.27
C VAL A 81 11.09 5.81 4.45
N GLY A 82 10.64 4.55 4.51
CA GLY A 82 9.84 4.00 5.60
C GLY A 82 10.65 3.84 6.88
N SER A 83 9.96 3.54 7.99
CA SER A 83 10.60 3.28 9.28
C SER A 83 11.42 1.98 9.33
N ASP A 84 11.34 1.17 8.28
CA ASP A 84 12.10 -0.05 8.01
C ASP A 84 13.17 0.15 6.93
N GLY A 85 13.44 1.40 6.52
CA GLY A 85 14.36 1.75 5.45
C GLY A 85 13.84 1.51 4.03
N GLY A 86 12.65 0.94 3.86
CA GLY A 86 12.06 0.63 2.56
C GLY A 86 11.46 1.85 1.85
N ALA A 87 11.02 1.68 0.61
CA ALA A 87 10.25 2.70 -0.10
C ALA A 87 8.79 2.71 0.39
N TYR A 88 8.31 3.85 0.88
CA TYR A 88 6.97 4.03 1.45
C TYR A 88 6.21 5.15 0.74
N PHE A 89 5.00 4.87 0.25
CA PHE A 89 4.16 5.86 -0.43
C PHE A 89 3.39 6.74 0.57
N VAL A 90 3.51 8.07 0.41
CA VAL A 90 2.96 9.11 1.32
C VAL A 90 1.97 10.00 0.57
N GLY A 91 1.14 9.40 -0.28
CA GLY A 91 0.12 10.12 -1.03
C GLY A 91 -1.29 9.68 -0.66
N PRO A 92 -2.30 10.38 -1.19
CA PRO A 92 -3.67 9.93 -1.11
C PRO A 92 -3.82 8.53 -1.71
N THR A 93 -4.62 7.68 -1.09
CA THR A 93 -4.89 6.31 -1.54
C THR A 93 -6.39 6.07 -1.63
N ILE A 94 -6.81 5.18 -2.54
CA ILE A 94 -8.18 4.68 -2.53
C ILE A 94 -8.29 3.67 -1.40
N ALA A 95 -9.06 4.00 -0.37
CA ALA A 95 -9.27 3.13 0.79
C ALA A 95 -10.52 2.25 0.64
N ALA A 96 -11.52 2.72 -0.11
CA ALA A 96 -12.67 1.94 -0.51
C ALA A 96 -13.23 2.48 -1.83
N ALA A 97 -13.86 1.63 -2.62
CA ALA A 97 -14.60 2.03 -3.81
C ALA A 97 -15.67 1.00 -4.13
N GLY A 98 -16.71 1.38 -4.85
CA GLY A 98 -17.72 0.43 -5.26
C GLY A 98 -18.62 0.93 -6.37
N ASN A 99 -19.19 -0.03 -7.08
CA ASN A 99 -20.33 0.13 -7.97
C ASN A 99 -21.52 -0.61 -7.34
N VAL A 100 -22.60 0.12 -7.10
CA VAL A 100 -23.73 -0.28 -6.28
C VAL A 100 -24.99 -0.21 -7.15
N ALA A 101 -25.77 -1.29 -7.15
CA ALA A 101 -27.06 -1.30 -7.81
C ALA A 101 -28.11 -0.56 -6.97
N GLY A 102 -29.15 -0.02 -7.61
CA GLY A 102 -30.21 0.73 -6.93
C GLY A 102 -30.97 -0.08 -5.87
N ASP A 103 -30.99 -1.41 -5.96
CA ASP A 103 -31.58 -2.27 -4.91
C ASP A 103 -30.67 -2.45 -3.67
N GLY A 104 -29.46 -1.88 -3.69
CA GLY A 104 -28.45 -1.99 -2.65
C GLY A 104 -27.53 -3.19 -2.79
N SER A 105 -27.69 -4.00 -3.84
CA SER A 105 -26.75 -5.08 -4.12
C SER A 105 -25.42 -4.53 -4.61
N THR A 106 -24.33 -5.21 -4.24
CA THR A 106 -22.98 -4.84 -4.67
C THR A 106 -22.72 -5.42 -6.05
N ILE A 107 -22.46 -4.56 -7.04
CA ILE A 107 -22.00 -5.00 -8.38
C ILE A 107 -20.50 -5.31 -8.30
N THR A 108 -19.71 -4.38 -7.76
CA THR A 108 -18.30 -4.60 -7.41
C THR A 108 -17.90 -3.68 -6.27
N SER A 109 -16.95 -4.10 -5.43
CA SER A 109 -16.43 -3.25 -4.38
C SER A 109 -15.01 -3.64 -3.94
N PHE A 110 -14.33 -2.69 -3.33
CA PHE A 110 -13.03 -2.81 -2.69
C PHE A 110 -13.08 -2.06 -1.36
N GLY A 111 -12.46 -2.61 -0.31
CA GLY A 111 -12.34 -1.94 0.98
C GLY A 111 -13.64 -1.77 1.77
N THR A 112 -14.74 -2.41 1.35
CA THR A 112 -16.03 -2.41 2.06
C THR A 112 -16.34 -3.75 2.70
N SER A 113 -16.84 -3.71 3.94
CA SER A 113 -17.36 -4.88 4.66
C SER A 113 -18.81 -5.18 4.28
N SER A 114 -19.62 -4.14 4.06
CA SER A 114 -20.98 -4.29 3.55
C SER A 114 -21.49 -3.02 2.87
N ILE A 115 -22.46 -3.22 1.98
CA ILE A 115 -23.27 -2.19 1.35
C ILE A 115 -24.72 -2.60 1.60
N THR A 116 -25.53 -1.70 2.14
CA THR A 116 -26.89 -2.05 2.57
C THR A 116 -27.84 -0.92 2.22
N ARG A 117 -28.88 -1.23 1.44
CA ARG A 117 -30.01 -0.32 1.27
C ARG A 117 -30.81 -0.26 2.57
N LEU A 118 -30.95 0.94 3.11
CA LEU A 118 -31.70 1.21 4.34
C LEU A 118 -33.18 1.46 4.02
N ASN A 119 -33.43 2.31 3.03
CA ASN A 119 -34.75 2.66 2.49
C ASN A 119 -34.59 3.01 1.01
N THR A 120 -35.68 3.40 0.33
CA THR A 120 -35.59 3.94 -1.03
C THR A 120 -34.62 5.10 -1.10
N GLY A 121 -33.68 5.04 -2.03
CA GLY A 121 -32.64 6.05 -2.26
C GLY A 121 -31.61 6.20 -1.14
N ASP A 122 -31.66 5.41 -0.07
CA ASP A 122 -30.80 5.55 1.10
C ASP A 122 -29.97 4.29 1.37
N TYR A 123 -28.65 4.43 1.43
CA TYR A 123 -27.70 3.31 1.50
C TYR A 123 -26.63 3.55 2.55
N ARG A 124 -26.29 2.52 3.33
CA ARG A 124 -25.12 2.49 4.20
C ARG A 124 -23.96 1.79 3.50
N ILE A 125 -22.81 2.44 3.47
CA ILE A 125 -21.52 1.85 3.08
C ILE A 125 -20.68 1.67 4.33
N ASN A 126 -20.24 0.44 4.60
CA ASN A 126 -19.35 0.12 5.71
C ASN A 126 -17.97 -0.30 5.19
N PHE A 127 -16.92 0.26 5.79
CA PHE A 127 -15.53 -0.07 5.46
C PHE A 127 -15.10 -1.38 6.10
N THR A 128 -14.15 -2.07 5.46
CA THR A 128 -13.49 -3.25 6.03
C THR A 128 -12.52 -2.84 7.13
N THR A 129 -11.81 -1.73 6.93
CA THR A 129 -10.85 -1.18 7.88
C THR A 129 -11.26 0.24 8.25
N PRO A 130 -11.41 0.57 9.54
CA PRO A 130 -11.77 1.92 9.95
C PRO A 130 -10.77 2.98 9.47
N ILE A 131 -11.26 4.10 8.97
CA ILE A 131 -10.47 5.25 8.50
C ILE A 131 -10.63 6.39 9.50
N THR A 132 -9.63 6.59 10.36
CA THR A 132 -9.70 7.53 11.49
C THR A 132 -9.10 8.91 11.22
N THR A 133 -8.29 9.06 10.17
CA THR A 133 -7.53 10.29 9.86
C THR A 133 -8.25 11.22 8.88
N GLY A 134 -9.55 11.00 8.64
CA GLY A 134 -10.35 11.71 7.64
C GLY A 134 -10.19 11.15 6.23
N TYR A 135 -11.19 11.36 5.39
CA TYR A 135 -11.23 10.89 4.00
C TYR A 135 -12.17 11.75 3.15
N VAL A 136 -11.97 11.71 1.84
CA VAL A 136 -12.86 12.33 0.86
C VAL A 136 -13.82 11.28 0.33
N ILE A 137 -15.09 11.65 0.23
CA ILE A 137 -16.13 10.85 -0.44
C ILE A 137 -16.38 11.48 -1.80
N GLN A 138 -16.16 10.72 -2.87
CA GLN A 138 -16.61 11.09 -4.22
C GLN A 138 -17.74 10.16 -4.63
N LEU A 139 -18.84 10.75 -5.11
CA LEU A 139 -20.02 10.03 -5.56
C LEU A 139 -20.31 10.38 -7.02
N THR A 140 -20.80 9.39 -7.75
CA THR A 140 -21.30 9.58 -9.11
C THR A 140 -22.55 8.75 -9.33
N VAL A 141 -23.53 9.32 -10.02
CA VAL A 141 -24.73 8.65 -10.51
C VAL A 141 -24.76 8.74 -12.03
N LEU A 142 -25.41 7.78 -12.69
CA LEU A 142 -25.58 7.81 -14.15
C LEU A 142 -26.42 9.02 -14.57
N ASP A 143 -25.94 9.80 -15.55
CA ASP A 143 -26.80 10.69 -16.32
C ASP A 143 -27.63 9.84 -17.29
N CYS A 144 -28.93 9.82 -17.02
CA CYS A 144 -29.95 9.07 -17.73
C CYS A 144 -30.67 9.93 -18.79
N ASN A 145 -30.05 11.04 -19.23
CA ASN A 145 -30.57 11.98 -20.23
C ASN A 145 -31.93 12.57 -19.83
N GLY A 146 -32.12 12.92 -18.56
CA GLY A 146 -33.38 13.46 -18.04
C GLY A 146 -34.52 12.45 -17.93
N ASN A 147 -34.20 11.16 -17.98
CA ASN A 147 -35.16 10.10 -17.69
C ASN A 147 -34.48 8.98 -16.92
N CYS A 148 -34.43 9.11 -15.60
CA CYS A 148 -33.90 8.12 -14.68
C CYS A 148 -35.05 7.27 -14.17
N PRO A 149 -35.44 6.17 -14.86
CA PRO A 149 -36.44 5.30 -14.32
C PRO A 149 -35.86 4.62 -13.07
N PRO A 150 -36.46 4.73 -11.88
CA PRO A 150 -36.32 3.67 -10.90
C PRO A 150 -36.90 2.42 -11.54
N ALA A 151 -36.61 1.25 -10.97
CA ALA A 151 -37.27 0.02 -11.38
C ALA A 151 -38.81 0.19 -11.39
N GLY A 152 -39.42 0.38 -12.57
CA GLY A 152 -40.86 0.36 -12.81
C GLY A 152 -41.68 1.66 -12.68
N GLY A 153 -41.12 2.88 -12.75
CA GLY A 153 -41.90 4.12 -12.53
C GLY A 153 -41.43 5.38 -13.27
N SER A 154 -42.17 6.49 -13.04
CA SER A 154 -42.11 7.83 -13.65
C SER A 154 -40.70 8.36 -13.96
N ASN A 155 -40.58 9.17 -15.02
CA ASN A 155 -39.35 9.87 -15.37
C ASN A 155 -38.93 10.84 -14.26
N TYR A 156 -37.75 10.63 -13.68
CA TYR A 156 -37.05 11.61 -12.85
C TYR A 156 -35.98 12.27 -13.71
N ASP A 157 -36.01 13.59 -13.80
CA ASP A 157 -35.19 14.36 -14.73
C ASP A 157 -34.01 15.09 -14.07
N ASP A 158 -33.94 15.14 -12.73
CA ASP A 158 -32.86 15.80 -11.98
C ASP A 158 -32.44 15.02 -10.72
N PRO A 159 -31.83 13.83 -10.88
CA PRO A 159 -31.33 13.04 -9.76
C PRO A 159 -30.12 13.71 -9.08
N GLY A 160 -30.27 14.04 -7.80
CA GLY A 160 -29.20 14.50 -6.92
C GLY A 160 -28.67 13.38 -6.03
N ILE A 161 -27.34 13.27 -5.94
CA ILE A 161 -26.63 12.33 -5.05
C ILE A 161 -25.86 13.09 -3.96
N SER A 162 -25.98 12.63 -2.71
CA SER A 162 -25.36 13.26 -1.54
C SER A 162 -24.93 12.20 -0.52
N TYR A 163 -23.99 12.55 0.37
CA TYR A 163 -23.63 11.71 1.52
C TYR A 163 -23.99 12.38 2.84
N TYR A 164 -24.12 11.58 3.89
CA TYR A 164 -24.29 12.03 5.27
C TYR A 164 -23.82 10.97 6.26
N GLY A 165 -23.78 11.30 7.55
CA GLY A 165 -23.49 10.33 8.61
C GLY A 165 -22.14 9.61 8.47
N ASN A 166 -21.12 10.31 7.96
CA ASN A 166 -19.79 9.76 7.78
C ASN A 166 -19.07 9.64 9.13
N ASP A 167 -18.47 8.49 9.36
CA ASP A 167 -17.69 8.15 10.55
C ASP A 167 -16.48 7.29 10.13
N ALA A 168 -15.70 6.79 11.10
CA ALA A 168 -14.52 5.98 10.81
C ALA A 168 -14.86 4.63 10.15
N ASN A 169 -16.07 4.12 10.31
CA ASN A 169 -16.52 2.82 9.82
C ASN A 169 -17.29 2.92 8.51
N GLY A 170 -17.66 4.10 8.04
CA GLY A 170 -18.47 4.22 6.84
C GLY A 170 -19.21 5.54 6.72
N PHE A 171 -20.16 5.56 5.78
CA PHE A 171 -20.99 6.73 5.49
C PHE A 171 -22.31 6.28 4.85
N ASN A 172 -23.28 7.19 4.81
CA ASN A 172 -24.55 6.96 4.13
C ASN A 172 -24.62 7.77 2.84
N VAL A 173 -25.33 7.24 1.84
CA VAL A 173 -25.63 7.89 0.56
C VAL A 173 -27.13 8.07 0.45
N ASN A 174 -27.56 9.26 0.04
CA ASN A 174 -28.94 9.54 -0.31
C ASN A 174 -29.04 10.05 -1.77
N ILE A 175 -29.86 9.38 -2.56
CA ILE A 175 -30.20 9.71 -3.94
C ILE A 175 -31.68 10.07 -3.99
N GLY A 176 -31.99 11.20 -4.62
CA GLY A 176 -33.36 11.59 -4.87
C GLY A 176 -33.46 12.60 -5.98
N ASP A 177 -34.61 12.64 -6.62
CA ASP A 177 -34.95 13.61 -7.64
C ASP A 177 -35.30 14.95 -6.99
N SER A 178 -34.61 16.00 -7.42
CA SER A 178 -34.95 17.35 -7.02
C SER A 178 -36.02 17.86 -7.97
N ASP A 179 -37.27 17.93 -7.51
CA ASP A 179 -38.25 18.68 -8.27
C ASP A 179 -37.86 20.16 -8.19
N ASN A 180 -37.59 20.80 -9.31
CA ASN A 180 -37.22 22.21 -9.37
C ASN A 180 -38.37 23.19 -8.98
N GLY A 181 -39.26 22.77 -8.07
CA GLY A 181 -40.51 23.40 -7.69
C GLY A 181 -40.75 23.43 -6.17
N ALA A 182 -42.00 23.22 -5.76
CA ALA A 182 -42.46 23.39 -4.38
C ALA A 182 -42.62 22.06 -3.62
N SER A 183 -42.38 20.93 -4.25
CA SER A 183 -42.47 19.64 -3.58
C SER A 183 -41.15 19.35 -2.86
N PRO A 184 -41.15 18.41 -1.90
CA PRO A 184 -39.92 17.88 -1.35
C PRO A 184 -39.24 16.95 -2.36
N LYS A 185 -37.91 16.89 -2.29
CA LYS A 185 -37.08 15.86 -2.92
C LYS A 185 -37.71 14.47 -2.72
N VAL A 186 -37.83 13.72 -3.81
CA VAL A 186 -38.34 12.33 -3.77
C VAL A 186 -37.14 11.38 -3.81
N ASP A 187 -36.99 10.55 -2.77
CA ASP A 187 -35.92 9.55 -2.76
C ASP A 187 -36.17 8.47 -3.82
N ILE A 188 -35.12 8.13 -4.58
CA ILE A 188 -35.19 7.18 -5.69
C ILE A 188 -34.03 6.19 -5.63
N ASP A 189 -34.30 4.94 -6.02
CA ASP A 189 -33.26 3.93 -6.17
C ASP A 189 -32.60 4.05 -7.54
N LEU A 190 -31.30 4.33 -7.56
CA LEU A 190 -30.48 4.35 -8.76
C LEU A 190 -29.13 3.69 -8.50
N ASP A 191 -28.56 3.11 -9.55
CA ASP A 191 -27.18 2.64 -9.53
C ASP A 191 -26.23 3.83 -9.32
N PHE A 192 -25.22 3.64 -8.49
CA PHE A 192 -24.22 4.68 -8.21
C PHE A 192 -22.85 4.08 -7.96
N MET A 193 -21.84 4.93 -8.09
CA MET A 193 -20.47 4.59 -7.71
C MET A 193 -19.98 5.53 -6.62
N PHE A 194 -19.08 5.03 -5.80
CA PHE A 194 -18.36 5.83 -4.83
C PHE A 194 -16.87 5.52 -4.84
N THR A 195 -16.06 6.50 -4.46
CA THR A 195 -14.64 6.34 -4.17
C THR A 195 -14.31 7.07 -2.88
N ILE A 196 -13.58 6.39 -2.00
CA ILE A 196 -13.05 6.92 -0.76
C ILE A 196 -11.57 7.15 -0.91
N ILE A 197 -11.18 8.42 -0.89
CA ILE A 197 -9.78 8.83 -0.94
C ILE A 197 -9.33 9.09 0.50
N LYS A 198 -8.50 8.20 1.04
CA LYS A 198 -7.80 8.42 2.29
C LYS A 198 -6.63 9.37 2.02
N LEU A 199 -6.59 10.46 2.77
CA LEU A 199 -5.49 11.40 2.74
C LEU A 199 -4.34 10.89 3.63
N PRO A 200 -3.07 11.21 3.30
CA PRO A 200 -1.90 10.78 4.07
C PRO A 200 -1.93 11.29 5.52
#